data_AF-A0A182EJB8-F1
#
_entry.id   AF-A0A182EJB8-F1
#
_cell.length_a   1.000
_cell.length_b   1.000
_cell.length_c   1.000
_cell.angle_alpha   90.00
_cell.angle_beta   90.00
_cell.angle_gamma   90.00
#
_symmetry.space_group_name_H-M   'P 1'
#
loop_
_entity.id
_entity.type
_entity.pdbx_description
1 polymer ?
#
loop_
_entity_poly.entity_id
_entity_poly.type
_entity_poly.pdbx_seq_one_letter_code
_entity_poly.pdbx_strand_id
1 'polypeptide(L)'
;MQELGFMRDINLRRVFLNYPELYVHNSKFWKEAVLRMLQTSRNNGTSLDPAILKYGFERMDEWRFRYKSFIYGYADCHNYIQKCEKENILFREFVKWTESQDMLRRQSLLDALTNPMQCLTRYNLLLKVVLKHTIDDNERNTIQDIIARIENATRTIEETLSNNDLQNYLLDKLSKEIGSYEAIDPRIYHTKAN
;
A
#
# COMPACT_ATOMS: atom_id res chain seq x y z
N MET A 1 14.75 -15.46 12.94
CA MET A 1 14.46 -14.92 14.30
C MET A 1 13.33 -15.66 14.99
N GLN A 2 12.11 -15.71 14.44
CA GLN A 2 11.01 -16.47 15.06
C GLN A 2 11.23 -17.98 15.08
N GLU A 3 11.81 -18.54 14.01
CA GLU A 3 12.24 -19.94 13.94
C GLU A 3 13.30 -20.27 15.01
N LEU A 4 14.13 -19.28 15.38
CA LEU A 4 15.14 -19.38 16.42
C LEU A 4 14.58 -19.12 17.84
N GLY A 5 13.26 -18.91 17.98
CA GLY A 5 12.61 -18.71 19.27
C GLY A 5 12.32 -17.26 19.68
N PHE A 6 12.85 -16.27 18.96
CA PHE A 6 12.72 -14.87 19.34
C PHE A 6 11.48 -14.19 18.75
N MET A 7 10.85 -13.28 19.51
CA MET A 7 9.73 -12.43 19.04
C MET A 7 8.54 -13.23 18.47
N ARG A 8 8.23 -14.41 19.03
CA ARG A 8 7.13 -15.27 18.56
C ARG A 8 5.74 -14.66 18.77
N ASP A 9 5.64 -13.73 19.69
CA ASP A 9 4.46 -12.92 20.00
C ASP A 9 4.18 -11.82 18.95
N ILE A 10 5.17 -11.50 18.11
CA ILE A 10 5.02 -10.51 17.04
C ILE A 10 4.30 -11.13 15.83
N ASN A 11 3.18 -10.53 15.45
CA ASN A 11 2.44 -10.95 14.27
C ASN A 11 3.01 -10.32 13.01
N LEU A 12 3.76 -11.11 12.23
CA LEU A 12 4.41 -10.65 10.99
C LEU A 12 3.42 -10.11 9.95
N ARG A 13 2.20 -10.66 9.87
CA ARG A 13 1.17 -10.15 8.93
C ARG A 13 0.66 -8.78 9.32
N ARG A 14 0.73 -8.40 10.60
CA ARG A 14 0.37 -7.06 11.06
C ARG A 14 1.50 -6.05 10.90
N VAL A 15 2.76 -6.51 10.89
CA VAL A 15 3.94 -5.66 10.64
C VAL A 15 4.15 -5.42 9.14
N PHE A 16 4.02 -6.45 8.32
CA PHE A 16 4.34 -6.38 6.89
C PHE A 16 3.11 -6.40 5.98
N LEU A 17 1.90 -6.55 6.52
CA LEU A 17 0.66 -6.62 5.72
C LEU A 17 0.81 -7.63 4.56
N ASN A 18 0.43 -7.21 3.35
CA ASN A 18 0.61 -7.93 2.10
C ASN A 18 1.82 -7.42 1.28
N TYR A 19 2.85 -6.91 1.96
CA TYR A 19 4.09 -6.44 1.31
C TYR A 19 4.79 -7.53 0.47
N PRO A 20 4.85 -8.82 0.88
CA PRO A 20 5.41 -9.88 0.04
C PRO A 20 4.68 -10.03 -1.29
N GLU A 21 3.36 -9.94 -1.30
CA GLU A 21 2.54 -10.01 -2.50
C GLU A 21 2.79 -8.82 -3.43
N LEU A 22 2.92 -7.61 -2.84
CA LEU A 22 3.31 -6.41 -3.59
C LEU A 22 4.72 -6.55 -4.19
N TYR A 23 5.66 -7.14 -3.45
CA TYR A 23 7.02 -7.37 -3.94
C TYR A 23 7.04 -8.32 -5.13
N VAL A 24 6.32 -9.44 -5.07
CA VAL A 24 6.23 -10.40 -6.19
C VAL A 24 5.67 -9.71 -7.43
N HIS A 25 4.62 -8.91 -7.27
CA HIS A 25 4.02 -8.20 -8.39
C HIS A 25 4.97 -7.16 -9.00
N ASN A 26 5.55 -6.28 -8.16
CA ASN A 26 6.49 -5.26 -8.63
C ASN A 26 7.73 -5.88 -9.28
N SER A 27 8.22 -7.00 -8.75
CA SER A 27 9.34 -7.75 -9.35
C SER A 27 9.00 -8.30 -10.73
N LYS A 28 7.77 -8.78 -10.92
CA LYS A 28 7.28 -9.24 -12.22
C LYS A 28 7.18 -8.08 -13.21
N PHE A 29 6.54 -6.96 -12.81
CA PHE A 29 6.45 -5.76 -13.62
C PHE A 29 7.83 -5.24 -14.05
N TRP A 30 8.78 -5.17 -13.11
CA TRP A 30 10.16 -4.76 -13.40
C TRP A 30 10.81 -5.67 -14.44
N LYS A 31 10.74 -6.99 -14.26
CA LYS A 31 11.38 -7.96 -15.16
C LYS A 31 10.72 -8.00 -16.54
N GLU A 32 9.40 -7.91 -16.61
CA GLU A 32 8.65 -8.13 -17.85
C GLU A 32 8.47 -6.87 -18.69
N ALA A 33 8.44 -5.68 -18.07
CA ALA A 33 8.25 -4.42 -18.78
C ALA A 33 9.53 -3.58 -18.78
N VAL A 34 9.97 -3.12 -17.61
CA VAL A 34 11.05 -2.12 -17.51
C VAL A 34 12.39 -2.70 -17.96
N LEU A 35 12.79 -3.85 -17.41
CA LEU A 35 14.06 -4.49 -17.75
C LEU A 35 14.09 -4.92 -19.22
N ARG A 36 12.98 -5.45 -19.76
CA ARG A 36 12.89 -5.79 -21.18
C ARG A 36 13.07 -4.57 -22.07
N MET A 37 12.38 -3.46 -21.78
CA MET A 37 12.53 -2.22 -22.54
C MET A 37 13.99 -1.73 -22.55
N LEU A 38 14.64 -1.73 -21.37
CA LEU A 38 16.05 -1.35 -21.24
C LEU A 38 16.98 -2.29 -22.03
N GLN A 39 16.75 -3.59 -21.98
CA GLN A 39 17.54 -4.58 -22.72
C GLN A 39 17.34 -4.45 -24.23
N THR A 40 16.12 -4.28 -24.71
CA THR A 40 15.81 -4.07 -26.13
C THR A 40 16.51 -2.82 -26.66
N SER A 41 16.39 -1.69 -25.96
CA SER A 41 17.06 -0.44 -26.31
C SER A 41 18.58 -0.61 -26.33
N ARG A 42 19.16 -1.24 -25.31
CA ARG A 42 20.62 -1.45 -25.21
C ARG A 42 21.17 -2.38 -26.28
N ASN A 43 20.46 -3.47 -26.60
CA ASN A 43 20.92 -4.47 -27.56
C ASN A 43 20.77 -3.99 -29.01
N ASN A 44 19.72 -3.22 -29.31
CA ASN A 44 19.41 -2.77 -30.66
C ASN A 44 19.95 -1.36 -30.95
N GLY A 45 20.44 -0.64 -29.93
CA GLY A 45 20.87 0.76 -30.07
C GLY A 45 19.72 1.72 -30.36
N THR A 46 18.49 1.34 -30.02
CA THR A 46 17.28 2.15 -30.29
C THR A 46 16.88 2.95 -29.06
N SER A 47 16.02 3.96 -29.24
CA SER A 47 15.36 4.65 -28.13
C SER A 47 14.54 3.69 -27.26
N LEU A 48 14.19 4.13 -26.06
CA LEU A 48 13.25 3.42 -25.19
C LEU A 48 11.88 3.40 -25.87
N ASP A 49 11.33 2.21 -26.09
CA ASP A 49 10.01 2.02 -26.70
C ASP A 49 8.91 1.99 -25.62
N PRO A 50 8.05 3.03 -25.53
CA PRO A 50 6.98 3.07 -24.54
C PRO A 50 5.91 1.98 -24.74
N ALA A 51 5.80 1.37 -25.91
CA ALA A 51 4.85 0.28 -26.15
C ALA A 51 5.20 -0.97 -25.32
N ILE A 52 6.50 -1.24 -25.13
CA ILE A 52 6.97 -2.33 -24.25
C ILE A 52 6.55 -2.05 -22.81
N LEU A 53 6.68 -0.80 -22.37
CA LEU A 53 6.29 -0.38 -21.02
C LEU A 53 4.78 -0.44 -20.83
N LYS A 54 4.00 -0.05 -21.85
CA LYS A 54 2.54 -0.07 -21.84
C LYS A 54 1.98 -1.43 -21.46
N TYR A 55 2.51 -2.51 -22.02
CA TYR A 55 2.09 -3.88 -21.71
C TYR A 55 2.18 -4.21 -20.21
N GLY A 56 3.20 -3.68 -19.51
CA GLY A 56 3.31 -3.84 -18.06
C GLY A 56 2.21 -3.13 -17.28
N PHE A 57 1.72 -2.00 -17.80
CA PHE A 57 0.66 -1.20 -17.20
C PHE A 57 -0.75 -1.62 -17.64
N GLU A 58 -0.91 -2.44 -18.68
CA GLU A 58 -2.21 -3.02 -19.03
C GLU A 58 -2.76 -3.94 -17.93
N ARG A 59 -1.87 -4.54 -17.14
CA ARG A 59 -2.22 -5.39 -16.00
C ARG A 59 -2.46 -4.62 -14.71
N MET A 60 -2.69 -3.30 -14.80
CA MET A 60 -2.87 -2.41 -13.66
C MET A 60 -4.01 -2.79 -12.74
N ASP A 61 -5.09 -3.30 -13.31
CA ASP A 61 -6.24 -3.76 -12.55
C ASP A 61 -5.89 -4.94 -11.62
N GLU A 62 -4.90 -5.78 -11.97
CA GLU A 62 -4.49 -6.91 -11.13
C GLU A 62 -3.79 -6.46 -9.84
N TRP A 63 -2.94 -5.44 -9.90
CA TRP A 63 -2.20 -4.98 -8.73
C TRP A 63 -2.91 -3.92 -7.92
N ARG A 64 -3.80 -3.14 -8.54
CA ARG A 64 -4.60 -2.13 -7.86
C ARG A 64 -5.25 -2.65 -6.58
N PHE A 65 -5.85 -3.84 -6.61
CA PHE A 65 -6.49 -4.45 -5.44
C PHE A 65 -5.48 -4.74 -4.31
N ARG A 66 -4.26 -5.12 -4.65
CA ARG A 66 -3.19 -5.40 -3.66
C ARG A 66 -2.71 -4.11 -3.00
N TYR A 67 -2.56 -3.02 -3.76
CA TYR A 67 -2.24 -1.71 -3.20
C TYR A 67 -3.36 -1.19 -2.31
N LYS A 68 -4.62 -1.36 -2.73
CA LYS A 68 -5.79 -1.02 -1.91
C LYS A 68 -5.79 -1.74 -0.57
N SER A 69 -5.58 -3.06 -0.56
CA SER A 69 -5.49 -3.84 0.69
C SER A 69 -4.35 -3.36 1.60
N PHE A 70 -3.20 -3.02 1.01
CA PHE A 70 -2.06 -2.52 1.77
C PHE A 70 -2.35 -1.17 2.42
N ILE A 71 -2.87 -0.21 1.66
CA ILE A 71 -3.14 1.14 2.16
C ILE A 71 -4.22 1.10 3.24
N TYR A 72 -5.24 0.28 3.08
CA TYR A 72 -6.29 0.12 4.08
C TYR A 72 -5.74 -0.42 5.41
N GLY A 73 -4.87 -1.43 5.37
CA GLY A 73 -4.25 -2.00 6.56
C GLY A 73 -3.13 -1.14 7.16
N TYR A 74 -2.72 -0.05 6.51
CA TYR A 74 -1.53 0.70 6.90
C TYR A 74 -1.67 1.40 8.26
N ALA A 75 -2.84 1.98 8.57
CA ALA A 75 -3.08 2.62 9.86
C ALA A 75 -2.96 1.61 11.03
N ASP A 76 -3.56 0.44 10.88
CA ASP A 76 -3.49 -0.64 11.86
C ASP A 76 -2.07 -1.20 12.00
N CYS A 77 -1.36 -1.35 10.88
CA CYS A 77 0.04 -1.74 10.84
C CYS A 77 0.91 -0.75 11.63
N HIS A 78 0.76 0.54 11.33
CA HIS A 78 1.48 1.61 11.99
C HIS A 78 1.26 1.59 13.51
N ASN A 79 0.00 1.54 13.95
CA ASN A 79 -0.34 1.48 15.37
C ASN A 79 0.20 0.21 16.04
N TYR A 80 0.17 -0.92 15.34
CA TYR A 80 0.67 -2.19 15.84
C TYR A 80 2.20 -2.17 16.02
N ILE A 81 2.95 -1.67 15.05
CA ILE A 81 4.41 -1.53 15.12
C ILE A 81 4.79 -0.63 16.30
N GLN A 82 4.17 0.54 16.42
CA GLN A 82 4.43 1.45 17.54
C GLN A 82 4.14 0.81 18.91
N LYS A 83 3.08 0.01 19.01
CA LYS A 83 2.77 -0.75 20.22
C LYS A 83 3.86 -1.79 20.51
N CYS A 84 4.26 -2.57 19.50
CA CYS A 84 5.29 -3.59 19.65
C CYS A 84 6.64 -3.01 20.05
N GLU A 85 7.04 -1.85 19.51
CA GLU A 85 8.30 -1.19 19.91
C GLU A 85 8.28 -0.68 21.35
N LYS A 86 7.11 -0.30 21.87
CA LYS A 86 6.96 0.09 23.28
C LYS A 86 7.01 -1.12 24.21
N GLU A 87 6.28 -2.18 23.87
CA GLU A 87 6.02 -3.32 24.76
C GLU A 87 7.08 -4.43 24.64
N ASN A 88 7.72 -4.59 23.49
CA ASN A 88 8.67 -5.67 23.21
C ASN A 88 10.09 -5.12 22.95
N ILE A 89 10.97 -5.30 23.94
CA ILE A 89 12.35 -4.82 23.90
C ILE A 89 13.14 -5.46 22.75
N LEU A 90 12.96 -6.77 22.52
CA LEU A 90 13.68 -7.48 21.45
C LEU A 90 13.27 -6.97 20.07
N PHE A 91 11.97 -6.70 19.88
CA PHE A 91 11.46 -6.11 18.65
C PHE A 91 12.02 -4.71 18.42
N ARG A 92 12.04 -3.86 19.46
CA ARG A 92 12.63 -2.52 19.37
C ARG A 92 14.11 -2.54 19.00
N GLU A 93 14.90 -3.41 19.63
CA GLU A 93 16.33 -3.53 19.30
C GLU A 93 16.55 -4.11 17.90
N PHE A 94 15.69 -5.04 17.47
CA PHE A 94 15.66 -5.51 16.08
C PHE A 94 15.39 -4.37 15.11
N VAL A 95 14.36 -3.54 15.35
CA VAL A 95 14.02 -2.39 14.49
C VAL A 95 15.18 -1.42 14.40
N LYS A 96 15.76 -0.99 15.54
CA LYS A 96 16.95 -0.11 15.55
C LYS A 96 18.12 -0.70 14.76
N TRP A 97 18.40 -1.99 14.96
CA TRP A 97 19.46 -2.67 14.22
C TRP A 97 19.17 -2.67 12.72
N THR A 98 17.93 -2.96 12.30
CA THR A 98 17.56 -2.89 10.89
C THR A 98 17.72 -1.49 10.32
N GLU A 99 17.26 -0.45 11.02
CA GLU A 99 17.33 0.96 10.59
C GLU A 99 18.77 1.47 10.48
N SER A 100 19.69 0.90 11.24
CA SER A 100 21.13 1.18 11.11
C SER A 100 21.78 0.53 9.89
N GLN A 101 21.12 -0.43 9.23
CA GLN A 101 21.66 -1.06 8.02
C GLN A 101 21.57 -0.10 6.82
N ASP A 102 22.64 -0.02 6.04
CA ASP A 102 22.69 0.81 4.82
C ASP A 102 21.57 0.47 3.81
N MET A 103 21.08 -0.78 3.82
CA MET A 103 19.98 -1.23 2.96
C MET A 103 18.69 -0.44 3.15
N LEU A 104 18.39 0.04 4.37
CA LEU A 104 17.22 0.87 4.63
C LEU A 104 17.43 2.34 4.27
N ARG A 105 18.63 2.74 3.81
CA ARG A 105 18.95 4.11 3.38
C ARG A 105 18.59 5.17 4.43
N ARG A 106 18.77 4.84 5.71
CA ARG A 106 18.40 5.67 6.87
C ARG A 106 16.90 5.97 6.99
N GLN A 107 16.04 5.20 6.31
CA GLN A 107 14.59 5.27 6.52
C GLN A 107 14.22 4.48 7.77
N SER A 108 13.23 4.97 8.52
CA SER A 108 12.60 4.15 9.55
C SER A 108 11.86 2.96 8.92
N LEU A 109 11.57 1.91 9.71
CA LEU A 109 10.75 0.79 9.23
C LEU A 109 9.39 1.28 8.70
N LEU A 110 8.75 2.21 9.41
CA LEU A 110 7.48 2.79 9.02
C LEU A 110 7.60 3.57 7.70
N ASP A 111 8.64 4.39 7.54
CA ASP A 111 8.88 5.11 6.29
C ASP A 111 9.11 4.14 5.13
N ALA A 112 9.87 3.06 5.35
CA ALA A 112 10.12 2.05 4.33
C ALA A 112 8.83 1.33 3.89
N LEU A 113 7.87 1.15 4.83
CA LEU A 113 6.55 0.60 4.54
C LEU A 113 5.64 1.57 3.77
N THR A 114 5.95 2.87 3.70
CA THR A 114 5.22 3.80 2.81
C THR A 114 5.63 3.68 1.33
N ASN A 115 6.78 3.04 1.04
CA ASN A 115 7.33 2.99 -0.32
C ASN A 115 6.35 2.46 -1.40
N PRO A 116 5.53 1.41 -1.15
CA PRO A 116 4.51 0.99 -2.10
C PRO A 116 3.51 2.12 -2.42
N MET A 117 3.07 2.88 -1.42
CA MET A 117 2.12 3.99 -1.62
C MET A 117 2.70 5.06 -2.55
N GLN A 118 4.00 5.33 -2.42
CA GLN A 118 4.69 6.34 -3.22
C GLN A 118 5.07 5.86 -4.63
N CYS A 119 5.08 4.55 -4.87
CA CYS A 119 5.54 3.96 -6.13
C CYS A 119 4.76 4.50 -7.34
N LEU A 120 3.44 4.63 -7.20
CA LEU A 120 2.55 5.10 -8.26
C LEU A 120 2.76 6.56 -8.62
N THR A 121 2.86 7.40 -7.60
CA THR A 121 3.18 8.81 -7.77
C THR A 121 4.52 8.98 -8.47
N ARG A 122 5.53 8.17 -8.12
CA ARG A 122 6.85 8.20 -8.75
C ARG A 122 6.78 7.80 -10.23
N TYR A 123 6.04 6.75 -10.60
CA TYR A 123 5.86 6.39 -12.00
C TYR A 123 5.16 7.51 -12.78
N ASN A 124 4.11 8.11 -12.23
CA ASN A 124 3.41 9.22 -12.87
C ASN A 124 4.37 10.42 -13.12
N LEU A 125 5.14 10.82 -12.11
CA LEU A 125 6.11 11.92 -12.24
C LEU A 125 7.18 11.62 -13.29
N LEU A 126 7.75 10.41 -13.28
CA LEU A 126 8.76 10.00 -14.25
C LEU A 126 8.20 10.00 -15.67
N LEU A 127 7.01 9.43 -15.88
CA LEU A 127 6.37 9.38 -17.20
C LEU A 127 6.01 10.77 -17.72
N LYS A 128 5.57 11.69 -16.86
CA LYS A 128 5.34 13.10 -17.22
C LYS A 128 6.62 13.78 -17.70
N VAL A 129 7.75 13.50 -17.05
CA VAL A 129 9.06 14.02 -17.49
C VAL A 129 9.46 13.41 -18.84
N VAL A 130 9.28 12.10 -19.02
CA VAL A 130 9.56 11.43 -20.32
C VAL A 130 8.70 12.02 -21.43
N LEU A 131 7.39 12.19 -21.18
CA LEU A 131 6.45 12.78 -22.14
C LEU A 131 6.89 14.18 -22.60
N LYS A 132 7.42 15.00 -21.70
CA LYS A 132 7.91 16.35 -22.02
C LYS A 132 9.06 16.33 -23.05
N HIS A 133 9.85 15.27 -23.07
CA HIS A 133 11.02 15.12 -23.94
C HIS A 133 10.80 14.16 -25.12
N THR A 134 9.60 13.61 -25.26
CA THR A 134 9.25 12.70 -26.36
C THR A 134 8.74 13.51 -27.55
N ILE A 135 9.32 13.29 -28.74
CA ILE A 135 8.99 14.04 -29.96
C ILE A 135 7.94 13.30 -30.79
N ASP A 136 8.04 11.98 -30.89
CA ASP A 136 7.14 11.16 -31.71
C ASP A 136 5.71 11.15 -31.14
N ASP A 137 4.71 11.47 -31.97
CA ASP A 137 3.32 11.60 -31.53
C ASP A 137 2.71 10.26 -31.09
N ASN A 138 3.13 9.14 -31.68
CA ASN A 138 2.63 7.82 -31.32
C ASN A 138 3.18 7.37 -29.95
N GLU A 139 4.46 7.61 -29.70
CA GLU A 139 5.09 7.43 -28.38
C GLU A 139 4.44 8.33 -27.32
N ARG A 140 4.19 9.62 -27.64
CA ARG A 140 3.50 10.55 -26.75
C ARG A 140 2.11 10.07 -26.37
N ASN A 141 1.31 9.63 -27.35
CA ASN A 141 -0.02 9.06 -27.12
C ASN A 141 0.04 7.82 -26.22
N THR A 142 1.04 6.96 -26.45
CA THR A 142 1.26 5.77 -25.63
C THR A 142 1.57 6.12 -24.18
N ILE A 143 2.47 7.08 -23.94
CA ILE A 143 2.83 7.54 -22.60
C ILE A 143 1.64 8.21 -21.91
N GLN A 144 0.85 9.00 -22.64
CA GLN A 144 -0.36 9.63 -22.10
C GLN A 144 -1.41 8.60 -21.66
N ASP A 145 -1.64 7.53 -22.42
CA ASP A 145 -2.54 6.43 -22.03
C ASP A 145 -2.05 5.76 -20.73
N ILE A 146 -0.74 5.51 -20.60
CA ILE A 146 -0.17 4.95 -19.37
C ILE A 146 -0.39 5.90 -18.18
N ILE A 147 -0.12 7.21 -18.34
CA ILE A 147 -0.34 8.20 -17.28
C ILE A 147 -1.81 8.23 -16.85
N ALA A 148 -2.73 8.29 -17.81
CA ALA A 148 -4.17 8.31 -17.54
C ALA A 148 -4.62 7.07 -16.74
N ARG A 149 -4.08 5.89 -17.08
CA ARG A 149 -4.32 4.65 -16.33
C ARG A 149 -3.82 4.74 -14.89
N ILE A 150 -2.57 5.19 -14.68
CA ILE A 150 -2.00 5.35 -13.33
C ILE A 150 -2.86 6.31 -12.51
N GLU A 151 -3.24 7.46 -13.08
CA GLU A 151 -4.05 8.47 -12.41
C GLU A 151 -5.45 7.94 -12.06
N ASN A 152 -6.09 7.21 -12.97
CA ASN A 152 -7.37 6.56 -12.70
C ASN A 152 -7.24 5.50 -11.59
N ALA A 153 -6.17 4.70 -11.62
CA ALA A 153 -5.90 3.69 -10.61
C ALA A 153 -5.74 4.31 -9.22
N THR A 154 -4.89 5.33 -9.10
CA THR A 154 -4.67 6.10 -7.87
C THR A 154 -5.95 6.75 -7.37
N ARG A 155 -6.72 7.41 -8.25
CA ARG A 155 -7.96 8.09 -7.87
C ARG A 155 -8.98 7.15 -7.24
N THR A 156 -9.31 6.01 -7.85
CA THR A 156 -10.31 5.13 -7.19
C THR A 156 -9.74 4.43 -5.96
N ILE A 157 -8.41 4.28 -5.82
CA ILE A 157 -7.84 3.83 -4.55
C ILE A 157 -8.14 4.88 -3.48
N GLU A 158 -7.84 6.16 -3.74
CA GLU A 158 -8.13 7.29 -2.84
C GLU A 158 -9.63 7.43 -2.52
N GLU A 159 -10.48 7.41 -3.53
CA GLU A 159 -11.95 7.48 -3.35
C GLU A 159 -12.46 6.32 -2.50
N THR A 160 -11.94 5.11 -2.73
CA THR A 160 -12.38 3.97 -1.92
C THR A 160 -11.91 4.10 -0.47
N LEU A 161 -10.69 4.58 -0.25
CA LEU A 161 -10.18 4.83 1.11
C LEU A 161 -11.04 5.87 1.83
N SER A 162 -11.28 7.02 1.19
CA SER A 162 -12.12 8.08 1.76
C SER A 162 -13.53 7.60 2.10
N ASN A 163 -14.16 6.80 1.22
CA ASN A 163 -15.50 6.25 1.47
C ASN A 163 -15.50 5.25 2.64
N ASN A 164 -14.46 4.43 2.76
CA ASN A 164 -14.34 3.48 3.87
C ASN A 164 -14.02 4.18 5.20
N ASP A 165 -13.17 5.21 5.19
CA ASP A 165 -12.87 6.01 6.39
C ASP A 165 -14.14 6.68 6.92
N LEU A 166 -14.95 7.24 6.03
CA LEU A 166 -16.26 7.78 6.38
C LEU A 166 -17.18 6.71 6.96
N GLN A 167 -17.26 5.53 6.33
CA GLN A 167 -18.09 4.42 6.82
C GLN A 167 -17.63 3.94 8.20
N ASN A 168 -16.33 3.78 8.42
CA ASN A 168 -15.75 3.38 9.71
C ASN A 168 -16.04 4.42 10.79
N TYR A 169 -15.90 5.71 10.47
CA TYR A 169 -16.25 6.80 11.37
C TYR A 169 -17.73 6.76 11.78
N LEU A 170 -18.64 6.54 10.82
CA LEU A 170 -20.07 6.43 11.09
C LEU A 170 -20.38 5.20 11.95
N LEU A 171 -19.75 4.05 11.68
CA LEU A 171 -19.92 2.83 12.47
C LEU A 171 -19.40 2.99 13.90
N ASP A 172 -18.25 3.63 14.10
CA ASP A 172 -17.71 3.93 15.44
C ASP A 172 -18.65 4.87 16.21
N LYS A 173 -19.16 5.91 15.54
CA LYS A 173 -20.14 6.83 16.13
C LYS A 173 -21.43 6.12 16.52
N LEU A 174 -22.00 5.30 15.63
CA LEU A 174 -23.19 4.50 15.90
C LEU A 174 -22.95 3.48 17.01
N SER A 175 -21.78 2.83 17.06
CA SER A 175 -21.44 1.87 18.12
C SER A 175 -21.35 2.55 19.49
N LYS A 176 -20.82 3.77 19.56
CA LYS A 176 -20.79 4.58 20.79
C LYS A 176 -22.17 5.05 21.22
N GLU A 177 -23.02 5.44 20.27
CA GLU A 177 -24.41 5.83 20.56
C GLU A 177 -25.26 4.63 21.00
N ILE A 178 -25.16 3.49 20.33
CA ILE A 178 -25.88 2.25 20.68
C ILE A 178 -25.36 1.67 22.00
N GLY A 179 -24.05 1.72 22.25
CA GLY A 179 -23.45 1.27 23.52
C GLY A 179 -23.87 2.11 24.74
N SER A 180 -24.48 3.28 24.53
CA SER A 180 -25.05 4.10 25.60
C SER A 180 -26.50 3.75 25.93
N TYR A 181 -27.15 2.92 25.10
CA TYR A 181 -28.51 2.41 25.35
C TYR A 181 -28.42 1.11 26.16
N GLU A 182 -28.32 1.21 27.48
CA GLU A 182 -28.62 0.06 28.35
C GLU A 182 -30.08 -0.35 28.12
N ALA A 183 -30.27 -1.61 27.70
CA ALA A 183 -31.60 -2.17 27.51
C ALA A 183 -32.39 -2.07 28.84
N ILE A 184 -33.43 -1.25 28.87
CA ILE A 184 -34.33 -1.15 30.02
C ILE A 184 -35.06 -2.51 30.13
N ASP A 185 -34.77 -3.26 31.21
CA ASP A 185 -35.41 -4.54 31.49
C ASP A 185 -36.94 -4.34 31.64
N PRO A 186 -37.78 -4.96 30.79
CA PRO A 186 -39.24 -4.82 30.87
C PRO A 186 -39.86 -5.35 32.17
N ARG A 187 -39.09 -6.04 33.02
CA ARG A 187 -39.60 -6.69 34.25
C ARG A 187 -39.96 -5.73 35.39
N ILE A 188 -39.74 -4.43 35.25
CA ILE A 188 -40.05 -3.44 36.32
C ILE A 188 -41.55 -3.05 36.35
N TYR A 189 -42.38 -3.44 35.37
CA TYR A 189 -43.80 -3.02 35.33
C TYR A 189 -44.82 -3.96 35.99
N HIS A 190 -44.40 -5.05 36.63
CA HIS A 190 -45.33 -5.95 37.34
C HIS A 190 -45.04 -6.02 38.85
N THR A 191 -45.06 -4.88 39.53
CA THR A 191 -45.34 -4.89 40.98
C THR A 191 -46.00 -3.57 41.39
N LYS A 192 -47.33 -3.50 41.23
CA LYS A 192 -48.28 -2.77 42.09
C LYS A 192 -49.70 -2.91 41.51
N ALA A 193 -50.28 -4.07 41.74
CA ALA A 193 -51.73 -4.23 41.81
C ALA A 193 -51.99 -5.20 42.97
N ASN A 194 -52.18 -4.62 44.15
CA ASN A 194 -52.92 -5.18 45.29
C ASN A 194 -53.35 -4.01 46.16
#